data_AF-A0A7S3TT19-F1
#
_entry.id   AF-A0A7S3TT19-F1
#
_cell.length_a   1.000
_cell.length_b   1.000
_cell.length_c   1.000
_cell.angle_alpha   90.00
_cell.angle_beta   90.00
_cell.angle_gamma   90.00
#
_symmetry.space_group_name_H-M   'P 1'
#
loop_
_entity.id
_entity.type
_entity.pdbx_description
1 polymer ?
#
loop_
_entity_poly.entity_id
_entity_poly.type
_entity_poly.pdbx_seq_one_letter_code
_entity_poly.pdbx_strand_id
1 'polypeptide(L)'
;TAAAAAASSAPPVPASGGAAAASRVSGVAPAEVSGAALKELLGQLTAALLATGAEPSLRVGGQLGAHHRILGRLASTQPLLSGYQGALLEHALSLPHERHELLLAWAYAEFREHSLERYDELADVLLASLHERLAPNDRLWTKLLLQMPRLPRTVLELLRSDVASAASPRLTLGLTTLRDLALQRDAWRPACLELLLELCTAGSAPLRAPSIRLVVSMAAGEGVAQAAAVDQIAARAHSHAAEELEAALAAEEEEEAARRLPLYLALCNRSPSMLAALLAGFDGASAAAQATVQELLPGLLLHLPMEAVTEVLLAQLRGEPDASPPLAAASPLPLLALHVRAIAEGHSARHVHDTSRPCRGHFHRCSPIAPPPWAAPCPPR
;
A
#
# COMPACT_ATOMS: atom_id res chain seq x y z
N THR A 1 -45.12 -30.47 50.64
CA THR A 1 -44.23 -31.48 50.02
C THR A 1 -42.81 -31.02 50.23
N ALA A 2 -42.16 -31.57 51.26
CA ALA A 2 -40.95 -31.05 51.88
C ALA A 2 -39.67 -31.67 51.30
N ALA A 3 -38.58 -30.93 51.44
CA ALA A 3 -37.21 -31.27 51.08
C ALA A 3 -36.61 -32.46 51.88
N ALA A 4 -35.71 -33.20 51.24
CA ALA A 4 -34.67 -34.06 51.84
C ALA A 4 -33.62 -34.32 50.75
N ALA A 5 -32.36 -33.87 50.82
CA ALA A 5 -31.28 -34.31 51.73
C ALA A 5 -31.00 -35.83 51.60
N ALA A 6 -29.97 -36.18 50.83
CA ALA A 6 -29.45 -37.55 50.74
C ALA A 6 -27.97 -37.58 51.15
N ALA A 7 -27.63 -38.64 51.88
CA ALA A 7 -26.59 -38.72 52.87
C ALA A 7 -25.28 -39.36 52.40
N SER A 8 -24.26 -39.10 53.21
CA SER A 8 -22.93 -39.71 53.31
C SER A 8 -22.94 -41.23 53.55
N SER A 9 -22.05 -41.96 52.88
CA SER A 9 -21.26 -43.07 53.49
C SER A 9 -20.06 -43.46 52.62
N ALA A 10 -18.85 -43.45 53.22
CA ALA A 10 -17.65 -44.16 52.75
C ALA A 10 -17.74 -45.66 53.15
N PRO A 11 -16.97 -46.59 52.55
CA PRO A 11 -15.61 -46.93 53.04
C PRO A 11 -14.66 -47.50 51.92
N PRO A 12 -13.58 -48.28 52.21
CA PRO A 12 -12.24 -47.85 52.56
C PRO A 12 -11.13 -48.26 51.55
N VAL A 13 -9.93 -47.72 51.76
CA VAL A 13 -8.65 -47.98 51.07
C VAL A 13 -8.18 -49.44 51.23
N PRO A 14 -7.42 -49.98 50.24
CA PRO A 14 -6.15 -50.59 50.60
C PRO A 14 -4.97 -50.04 49.79
N ALA A 15 -3.88 -49.81 50.51
CA ALA A 15 -2.57 -49.47 49.98
C ALA A 15 -1.94 -50.69 49.31
N SER A 16 -1.34 -50.49 48.13
CA SER A 16 -0.29 -51.37 47.62
C SER A 16 0.82 -50.52 47.02
N GLY A 17 2.00 -50.65 47.63
CA GLY A 17 3.22 -50.01 47.18
C GLY A 17 3.73 -50.63 45.89
N GLY A 18 4.20 -49.77 44.99
CA GLY A 18 5.01 -50.13 43.84
C GLY A 18 6.17 -49.16 43.75
N ALA A 19 7.30 -49.52 44.37
CA ALA A 19 8.56 -48.82 44.21
C ALA A 19 9.05 -48.98 42.76
N ALA A 20 8.81 -47.97 41.92
CA ALA A 20 9.46 -47.87 40.62
C ALA A 20 10.88 -47.34 40.80
N ALA A 21 11.86 -48.21 40.58
CA ALA A 21 13.27 -47.95 40.66
C ALA A 21 13.67 -46.76 39.77
N ALA A 22 14.04 -45.64 40.39
CA ALA A 22 14.82 -44.60 39.75
C ALA A 22 16.26 -45.11 39.57
N SER A 23 16.58 -45.67 38.42
CA SER A 23 17.96 -45.94 38.03
C SER A 23 18.66 -44.61 37.78
N ARG A 24 19.53 -44.23 38.73
CA ARG A 24 20.51 -43.16 38.53
C ARG A 24 21.47 -43.61 37.43
N VAL A 25 21.40 -42.98 36.26
CA VAL A 25 22.50 -43.01 35.30
C VAL A 25 23.62 -42.15 35.89
N SER A 26 24.51 -42.82 36.61
CA SER A 26 25.80 -42.28 37.04
C SER A 26 26.76 -42.31 35.86
N GLY A 27 27.41 -41.18 35.59
CA GLY A 27 28.65 -41.15 34.82
C GLY A 27 28.50 -40.87 33.33
N VAL A 28 28.14 -39.63 32.99
CA VAL A 28 28.69 -38.98 31.79
C VAL A 28 29.15 -37.61 32.27
N ALA A 29 30.48 -37.43 32.37
CA ALA A 29 31.06 -36.10 32.54
C ALA A 29 30.51 -35.20 31.43
N PRO A 30 30.24 -33.90 31.67
CA PRO A 30 29.88 -33.01 30.58
C PRO A 30 31.07 -32.96 29.63
N ALA A 31 31.01 -33.72 28.54
CA ALA A 31 31.95 -33.57 27.46
C ALA A 31 31.77 -32.11 27.01
N GLU A 32 32.82 -31.31 27.19
CA GLU A 32 32.89 -30.00 26.57
C GLU A 32 32.81 -30.24 25.06
N VAL A 33 31.59 -30.21 24.53
CA VAL A 33 31.33 -30.34 23.11
C VAL A 33 32.01 -29.14 22.48
N SER A 34 33.16 -29.37 21.84
CA SER A 34 33.85 -28.32 21.12
C SER A 34 32.86 -27.67 20.14
N GLY A 35 32.90 -26.35 20.00
CA GLY A 35 31.98 -25.63 19.12
C GLY A 35 32.00 -26.13 17.66
N ALA A 36 33.05 -26.84 17.25
CA ALA A 36 33.15 -27.51 15.95
C ALA A 36 32.27 -28.77 15.86
N ALA A 37 32.29 -29.64 16.88
CA ALA A 37 31.45 -30.84 16.91
C ALA A 37 29.96 -30.51 16.98
N LEU A 38 29.59 -29.43 17.68
CA LEU A 38 28.21 -28.93 17.70
C LEU A 38 27.76 -28.46 16.31
N LYS A 39 28.61 -27.71 15.60
CA LYS A 39 28.32 -27.24 14.23
C LYS A 39 28.17 -28.39 13.24
N GLU A 40 28.97 -29.45 13.38
CA GLU A 40 28.89 -30.62 12.52
C GLU A 40 27.64 -31.46 12.79
N LEU A 41 27.27 -31.67 14.05
CA LEU A 41 26.01 -32.32 14.42
C LEU A 41 24.79 -31.51 13.98
N LEU A 42 24.84 -30.18 14.11
CA LEU A 42 23.80 -29.29 13.59
C LEU A 42 23.72 -29.37 12.06
N GLY A 43 24.85 -29.39 11.35
CA GLY A 43 24.93 -29.58 9.90
C GLY A 43 24.35 -30.93 9.44
N GLN A 44 24.63 -32.01 10.16
CA GLN A 44 24.10 -33.35 9.87
C GLN A 44 22.61 -33.46 10.18
N LEU A 45 22.15 -32.91 11.30
CA LEU A 45 20.72 -32.87 11.65
C LEU A 45 19.94 -32.01 10.68
N THR A 46 20.53 -30.93 10.17
CA THR A 46 19.86 -30.04 9.22
C THR A 46 19.83 -30.61 7.82
N ALA A 47 20.90 -31.24 7.35
CA ALA A 47 20.87 -32.03 6.13
C ALA A 47 19.83 -33.15 6.24
N ALA A 48 19.72 -33.83 7.39
CA ALA A 48 18.70 -34.84 7.63
C ALA A 48 17.27 -34.25 7.67
N LEU A 49 17.05 -33.10 8.31
CA LEU A 49 15.73 -32.44 8.39
C LEU A 49 15.28 -31.84 7.05
N LEU A 50 16.22 -31.36 6.22
CA LEU A 50 15.95 -30.86 4.87
C LEU A 50 15.77 -32.02 3.88
N ALA A 51 16.53 -33.12 4.02
CA ALA A 51 16.49 -34.27 3.11
C ALA A 51 15.39 -35.28 3.41
N THR A 52 14.79 -35.26 4.61
CA THR A 52 13.83 -36.32 5.03
C THR A 52 12.55 -36.35 4.21
N GLY A 53 12.27 -35.38 3.32
CA GLY A 53 11.06 -35.39 2.48
C GLY A 53 9.78 -35.53 3.30
N ALA A 54 9.85 -35.20 4.61
CA ALA A 54 8.80 -35.44 5.58
C ALA A 54 7.73 -34.33 5.55
N GLU A 55 7.97 -33.24 4.81
CA GLU A 55 7.04 -32.13 4.64
C GLU A 55 5.61 -32.56 4.23
N PRO A 56 5.40 -33.44 3.22
CA PRO A 56 4.06 -33.95 2.90
C PRO A 56 3.42 -34.71 4.08
N SER A 57 4.18 -35.54 4.80
CA SER A 57 3.67 -36.27 5.96
C SER A 57 3.36 -35.35 7.15
N LEU A 58 4.18 -34.33 7.37
CA LEU A 58 4.00 -33.32 8.42
C LEU A 58 2.85 -32.35 8.09
N ARG A 59 2.56 -32.11 6.81
CA ARG A 59 1.36 -31.39 6.36
C ARG A 59 0.09 -32.16 6.71
N VAL A 60 0.04 -33.45 6.39
CA VAL A 60 -1.11 -34.30 6.72
C VAL A 60 -1.30 -34.40 8.24
N GLY A 61 -0.22 -34.37 9.03
CA GLY A 61 -0.26 -34.36 10.48
C GLY A 61 -0.48 -32.99 11.15
N GLY A 62 -0.55 -31.88 10.39
CA GLY A 62 -0.71 -30.53 10.95
C GLY A 62 0.50 -29.99 11.74
N GLN A 63 1.66 -30.66 11.68
CA GLN A 63 2.85 -30.33 12.48
C GLN A 63 3.84 -29.43 11.73
N LEU A 64 3.56 -29.08 10.47
CA LEU A 64 4.45 -28.28 9.62
C LEU A 64 4.83 -26.94 10.27
N GLY A 65 3.89 -26.24 10.89
CA GLY A 65 4.18 -24.97 11.57
C GLY A 65 5.06 -25.11 12.82
N ALA A 66 5.02 -26.27 13.50
CA ALA A 66 5.96 -26.55 14.59
C ALA A 66 7.37 -26.83 14.04
N HIS A 67 7.46 -27.59 12.95
CA HIS A 67 8.72 -27.85 12.25
C HIS A 67 9.38 -26.56 11.76
N HIS A 68 8.63 -25.68 11.08
CA HIS A 68 9.12 -24.37 10.63
C HIS A 68 9.64 -23.49 11.79
N ARG A 69 8.96 -23.51 12.94
CA ARG A 69 9.42 -22.78 14.14
C ARG A 69 10.70 -23.35 14.73
N ILE A 70 10.86 -24.68 14.74
CA ILE A 70 12.09 -25.32 15.19
C ILE A 70 13.24 -24.95 14.25
N LEU A 71 13.06 -25.07 12.94
CA LEU A 71 14.07 -24.71 11.95
C LEU A 71 14.45 -23.23 12.02
N GLY A 72 13.47 -22.32 12.13
CA GLY A 72 13.73 -20.89 12.25
C GLY A 72 14.53 -20.52 13.52
N ARG A 73 14.28 -21.19 14.64
CA ARG A 73 15.07 -21.01 15.88
C ARG A 73 16.45 -21.63 15.79
N LEU A 74 16.59 -22.79 15.15
CA LEU A 74 17.92 -23.35 14.92
C LEU A 74 18.75 -22.40 14.04
N ALA A 75 18.14 -21.77 13.05
CA ALA A 75 18.78 -20.78 12.19
C ALA A 75 19.19 -19.51 12.94
N SER A 76 18.37 -19.04 13.90
CA SER A 76 18.76 -17.90 14.72
C SER A 76 20.00 -18.18 15.59
N THR A 77 20.15 -19.40 16.12
CA THR A 77 21.32 -19.75 16.96
C THR A 77 22.65 -19.84 16.20
N GLN A 78 22.64 -19.87 14.86
CA GLN A 78 23.86 -19.98 14.05
C GLN A 78 24.48 -18.60 13.75
N PRO A 79 25.77 -18.52 13.39
CA PRO A 79 26.32 -17.28 12.87
C PRO A 79 25.59 -16.83 11.59
N LEU A 80 25.44 -15.51 11.46
CA LEU A 80 24.84 -14.83 10.30
C LEU A 80 25.48 -15.31 9.00
N LEU A 81 24.63 -15.60 8.01
CA LEU A 81 24.99 -16.05 6.66
C LEU A 81 25.97 -17.23 6.64
N SER A 82 25.91 -18.06 7.68
CA SER A 82 26.63 -19.34 7.69
C SER A 82 26.11 -20.26 6.58
N GLY A 83 26.91 -21.27 6.22
CA GLY A 83 26.50 -22.28 5.22
C GLY A 83 25.14 -22.93 5.54
N TYR A 84 24.78 -23.03 6.83
CA TYR A 84 23.46 -23.49 7.24
C TYR A 84 22.34 -22.51 6.84
N GLN A 85 22.49 -21.23 7.19
CA GLN A 85 21.49 -20.21 6.84
C GLN A 85 21.34 -20.09 5.32
N GLY A 86 22.43 -20.22 4.56
CA GLY A 86 22.40 -20.29 3.11
C GLY A 86 21.63 -21.50 2.56
N ALA A 87 21.88 -22.70 3.09
CA ALA A 87 21.17 -23.92 2.68
C ALA A 87 19.66 -23.86 3.04
N LEU A 88 19.34 -23.31 4.22
CA LEU A 88 17.95 -23.11 4.65
C LEU A 88 17.24 -22.07 3.78
N LEU A 89 17.93 -21.00 3.39
CA LEU A 89 17.42 -19.99 2.48
C LEU A 89 17.13 -20.60 1.10
N GLU A 90 18.07 -21.32 0.51
CA GLU A 90 17.87 -22.02 -0.76
C GLU A 90 16.69 -23.01 -0.69
N HIS A 91 16.58 -23.76 0.41
CA HIS A 91 15.45 -24.64 0.64
C HIS A 91 14.14 -23.87 0.68
N ALA A 92 14.05 -22.79 1.45
CA ALA A 92 12.84 -21.97 1.51
C ALA A 92 12.48 -21.35 0.14
N LEU A 93 13.48 -20.87 -0.59
CA LEU A 93 13.32 -20.22 -1.89
C LEU A 93 12.99 -21.15 -3.05
N SER A 94 13.26 -22.45 -2.93
CA SER A 94 12.86 -23.43 -3.96
C SER A 94 11.34 -23.61 -4.07
N LEU A 95 10.59 -23.40 -2.98
CA LEU A 95 9.12 -23.46 -2.96
C LEU A 95 8.56 -22.31 -2.10
N PRO A 96 8.63 -21.06 -2.58
CA PRO A 96 8.35 -19.89 -1.75
C PRO A 96 6.90 -19.87 -1.24
N HIS A 97 5.92 -20.27 -2.06
CA HIS A 97 4.51 -20.34 -1.66
C HIS A 97 4.25 -21.29 -0.51
N GLU A 98 4.94 -22.40 -0.47
CA GLU A 98 4.72 -23.42 0.54
C GLU A 98 5.55 -23.19 1.80
N ARG A 99 6.72 -22.57 1.63
CA ARG A 99 7.71 -22.40 2.71
C ARG A 99 7.81 -20.96 3.21
N HIS A 100 6.94 -20.04 2.80
CA HIS A 100 6.91 -18.67 3.32
C HIS A 100 6.74 -18.61 4.85
N GLU A 101 6.02 -19.57 5.45
CA GLU A 101 5.88 -19.65 6.90
C GLU A 101 7.21 -19.96 7.61
N LEU A 102 8.13 -20.68 6.96
CA LEU A 102 9.48 -20.91 7.45
C LEU A 102 10.28 -19.61 7.46
N LEU A 103 10.21 -18.82 6.37
CA LEU A 103 10.88 -17.51 6.29
C LEU A 103 10.39 -16.58 7.39
N LEU A 104 9.07 -16.52 7.61
CA LEU A 104 8.49 -15.74 8.70
C LEU A 104 8.95 -16.25 10.06
N ALA A 105 8.84 -17.56 10.31
CA ALA A 105 9.25 -18.15 11.59
C ALA A 105 10.71 -17.84 11.93
N TRP A 106 11.59 -17.87 10.93
CA TRP A 106 12.99 -17.48 11.08
C TRP A 106 13.16 -15.98 11.34
N ALA A 107 12.52 -15.11 10.55
CA ALA A 107 12.59 -13.66 10.76
C ALA A 107 12.09 -13.26 12.16
N TYR A 108 11.00 -13.87 12.66
CA TYR A 108 10.50 -13.64 14.01
C TYR A 108 11.41 -14.19 15.11
N ALA A 109 12.12 -15.30 14.86
CA ALA A 109 13.10 -15.82 15.81
C ALA A 109 14.30 -14.86 15.93
N GLU A 110 14.86 -14.43 14.80
CA GLU A 110 15.97 -13.47 14.76
C GLU A 110 15.60 -12.13 15.40
N PHE A 111 14.43 -11.58 15.10
CA PHE A 111 13.95 -10.33 15.68
C PHE A 111 13.80 -10.37 17.21
N ARG A 112 13.50 -11.56 17.78
CA ARG A 112 13.27 -11.73 19.23
C ARG A 112 14.54 -12.00 20.01
N GLU A 113 15.50 -12.70 19.40
CA GLU A 113 16.65 -13.27 20.10
C GLU A 113 17.94 -12.47 19.89
N HIS A 114 18.02 -11.65 18.84
CA HIS A 114 19.25 -10.96 18.43
C HIS A 114 19.10 -9.44 18.31
N SER A 115 20.22 -8.76 18.06
CA SER A 115 20.25 -7.31 17.85
C SER A 115 19.52 -6.91 16.56
N LEU A 116 19.02 -5.67 16.53
CA LEU A 116 18.29 -5.13 15.39
C LEU A 116 19.16 -5.03 14.13
N GLU A 117 20.46 -4.78 14.27
CA GLU A 117 21.42 -4.73 13.15
C GLU A 117 21.54 -6.10 12.49
N ARG A 118 21.69 -7.15 13.29
CA ARG A 118 21.74 -8.54 12.81
C ARG A 118 20.43 -8.95 12.13
N TYR A 119 19.29 -8.52 12.68
CA TYR A 119 18.01 -8.74 12.04
C TYR A 119 17.92 -8.03 10.69
N ASP A 120 18.33 -6.76 10.61
CA ASP A 120 18.25 -5.97 9.38
C ASP A 120 19.14 -6.59 8.28
N GLU A 121 20.37 -7.03 8.59
CA GLU A 121 21.26 -7.74 7.65
C GLU A 121 20.62 -9.03 7.08
N LEU A 122 20.01 -9.82 7.95
CA LEU A 122 19.33 -11.04 7.54
C LEU A 122 18.09 -10.73 6.70
N ALA A 123 17.26 -9.78 7.15
CA ALA A 123 16.05 -9.38 6.45
C ALA A 123 16.37 -8.81 5.05
N ASP A 124 17.46 -8.07 4.90
CA ASP A 124 17.95 -7.58 3.62
C ASP A 124 18.22 -8.72 2.64
N VAL A 125 19.05 -9.69 3.05
CA VAL A 125 19.38 -10.84 2.21
C VAL A 125 18.15 -11.68 1.90
N LEU A 126 17.30 -11.96 2.90
CA LEU A 126 16.08 -12.75 2.71
C LEU A 126 15.11 -12.10 1.72
N LEU A 127 14.83 -10.80 1.90
CA LEU A 127 13.84 -10.09 1.09
C LEU A 127 14.38 -9.81 -0.32
N ALA A 128 15.66 -9.47 -0.50
CA ALA A 128 16.27 -9.33 -1.82
C ALA A 128 16.22 -10.65 -2.60
N SER A 129 16.66 -11.75 -1.97
CA SER A 129 16.68 -13.08 -2.61
C SER A 129 15.28 -13.56 -2.99
N LEU A 130 14.28 -13.27 -2.14
CA LEU A 130 12.89 -13.56 -2.41
C LEU A 130 12.36 -12.70 -3.56
N HIS A 131 12.67 -11.40 -3.54
CA HIS A 131 12.22 -10.47 -4.57
C HIS A 131 12.68 -10.90 -5.95
N GLU A 132 13.94 -11.31 -6.09
CA GLU A 132 14.52 -11.80 -7.35
C GLU A 132 13.86 -13.07 -7.89
N ARG A 133 13.47 -14.00 -7.01
CA ARG A 133 12.91 -15.31 -7.41
C ARG A 133 11.42 -15.31 -7.65
N LEU A 134 10.67 -14.40 -7.03
CA LEU A 134 9.22 -14.34 -7.21
C LEU A 134 8.84 -13.85 -8.61
N ALA A 135 7.69 -14.31 -9.08
CA ALA A 135 7.12 -13.79 -10.31
C ALA A 135 6.69 -12.32 -10.12
N PRO A 136 6.68 -11.50 -11.20
CA PRO A 136 6.44 -10.06 -11.08
C PRO A 136 5.02 -9.68 -10.60
N ASN A 137 4.07 -10.62 -10.65
CA ASN A 137 2.69 -10.42 -10.19
C ASN A 137 2.35 -11.25 -8.92
N ASP A 138 3.36 -11.75 -8.23
CA ASP A 138 3.16 -12.65 -7.11
C ASP A 138 2.78 -11.90 -5.82
N ARG A 139 1.55 -12.12 -5.35
CA ARG A 139 1.04 -11.49 -4.12
C ARG A 139 1.71 -11.99 -2.84
N LEU A 140 2.48 -13.07 -2.92
CA LEU A 140 3.27 -13.55 -1.78
C LEU A 140 4.27 -12.48 -1.29
N TRP A 141 4.81 -11.67 -2.20
CA TRP A 141 5.68 -10.54 -1.87
C TRP A 141 4.99 -9.58 -0.90
N THR A 142 3.84 -9.03 -1.30
CA THR A 142 3.03 -8.12 -0.47
C THR A 142 2.63 -8.76 0.86
N LYS A 143 2.18 -10.03 0.82
CA LYS A 143 1.78 -10.77 2.03
C LYS A 143 2.93 -10.87 3.02
N LEU A 144 4.13 -11.21 2.56
CA LEU A 144 5.30 -11.34 3.43
C LEU A 144 5.70 -10.00 4.03
N LEU A 145 5.77 -8.93 3.23
CA LEU A 145 6.12 -7.60 3.75
C LEU A 145 5.15 -7.12 4.84
N LEU A 146 3.85 -7.42 4.71
CA LEU A 146 2.86 -7.10 5.72
C LEU A 146 3.05 -7.90 7.02
N GLN A 147 3.49 -9.17 6.91
CA GLN A 147 3.61 -10.10 8.03
C GLN A 147 4.97 -10.04 8.74
N MET A 148 5.99 -9.43 8.13
CA MET A 148 7.32 -9.29 8.75
C MET A 148 7.26 -8.42 10.03
N PRO A 149 8.05 -8.76 11.07
CA PRO A 149 8.03 -8.01 12.32
C PRO A 149 8.51 -6.57 12.12
N ARG A 150 9.59 -6.39 11.38
CA ARG A 150 10.13 -5.09 10.96
C ARG A 150 10.58 -5.20 9.51
N LEU A 151 10.51 -4.09 8.78
CA LEU A 151 11.00 -4.06 7.40
C LEU A 151 12.30 -3.25 7.37
N PRO A 152 13.34 -3.76 6.70
CA PRO A 152 14.57 -2.99 6.52
C PRO A 152 14.39 -1.94 5.42
N ARG A 153 15.24 -0.91 5.43
CA ARG A 153 15.11 0.25 4.52
C ARG A 153 15.27 -0.11 3.04
N THR A 154 16.06 -1.13 2.74
CA THR A 154 16.27 -1.68 1.39
C THR A 154 14.96 -2.05 0.69
N VAL A 155 13.91 -2.40 1.43
CA VAL A 155 12.59 -2.70 0.86
C VAL A 155 12.01 -1.49 0.12
N LEU A 156 12.21 -0.26 0.61
CA LEU A 156 11.79 0.93 -0.13
C LEU A 156 12.57 1.09 -1.43
N GLU A 157 13.85 0.75 -1.44
CA GLU A 157 14.69 0.85 -2.63
C GLU A 157 14.27 -0.18 -3.68
N LEU A 158 13.95 -1.41 -3.25
CA LEU A 158 13.35 -2.43 -4.12
C LEU A 158 12.00 -1.97 -4.68
N LEU A 159 11.10 -1.45 -3.83
CA LEU A 159 9.80 -0.94 -4.28
C LEU A 159 9.93 0.28 -5.21
N ARG A 160 10.91 1.16 -4.98
CA ARG A 160 11.25 2.25 -5.91
C ARG A 160 11.70 1.70 -7.26
N SER A 161 12.52 0.65 -7.27
CA SER A 161 12.95 0.01 -8.51
C SER A 161 11.77 -0.63 -9.27
N ASP A 162 10.80 -1.22 -8.56
CA ASP A 162 9.60 -1.81 -9.17
C ASP A 162 8.73 -0.78 -9.89
N VAL A 163 8.64 0.44 -9.35
CA VAL A 163 7.79 1.52 -9.85
C VAL A 163 8.54 2.58 -10.67
N ALA A 164 9.86 2.41 -10.87
CA ALA A 164 10.70 3.39 -11.56
C ALA A 164 10.33 3.60 -13.03
N SER A 165 9.71 2.60 -13.68
CA SER A 165 9.39 2.64 -15.11
C SER A 165 8.01 2.06 -15.40
N ALA A 166 7.31 2.69 -16.36
CA ALA A 166 6.03 2.21 -16.86
C ALA A 166 6.11 0.84 -17.55
N ALA A 167 7.29 0.48 -18.05
CA ALA A 167 7.55 -0.82 -18.66
C ALA A 167 7.88 -1.92 -17.64
N SER A 168 7.99 -1.58 -16.35
CA SER A 168 8.27 -2.57 -15.31
C SER A 168 7.13 -3.58 -15.24
N PRO A 169 7.42 -4.90 -15.36
CA PRO A 169 6.40 -5.92 -15.21
C PRO A 169 5.84 -5.97 -13.78
N ARG A 170 6.56 -5.39 -12.81
CA ARG A 170 6.20 -5.35 -11.38
C ARG A 170 5.42 -4.12 -10.99
N LEU A 171 5.22 -3.14 -11.90
CA LEU A 171 4.61 -1.86 -11.58
C LEU A 171 3.29 -1.99 -10.81
N THR A 172 2.37 -2.81 -11.32
CA THR A 172 1.06 -3.01 -10.69
C THR A 172 1.19 -3.58 -9.27
N LEU A 173 2.03 -4.60 -9.10
CA LEU A 173 2.28 -5.21 -7.80
C LEU A 173 2.96 -4.23 -6.83
N GLY A 174 3.95 -3.48 -7.31
CA GLY A 174 4.67 -2.45 -6.54
C GLY A 174 3.72 -1.37 -6.02
N LEU A 175 2.87 -0.83 -6.90
CA LEU A 175 1.87 0.18 -6.54
C LEU A 175 0.85 -0.33 -5.51
N THR A 176 0.34 -1.56 -5.70
CA THR A 176 -0.59 -2.15 -4.72
C THR A 176 0.11 -2.48 -3.40
N THR A 177 1.38 -2.86 -3.44
CA THR A 177 2.17 -3.14 -2.24
C THR A 177 2.43 -1.86 -1.44
N LEU A 178 2.79 -0.76 -2.11
CA LEU A 178 2.95 0.55 -1.47
C LEU A 178 1.65 1.01 -0.81
N ARG A 179 0.52 0.87 -1.49
CA ARG A 179 -0.80 1.14 -0.91
C ARG A 179 -1.02 0.30 0.35
N ASP A 180 -0.89 -1.02 0.24
CA ASP A 180 -1.22 -1.92 1.35
C ASP A 180 -0.29 -1.70 2.55
N LEU A 181 0.99 -1.39 2.34
CA LEU A 181 1.93 -0.98 3.37
C LEU A 181 1.53 0.35 4.02
N ALA A 182 1.15 1.35 3.23
CA ALA A 182 0.71 2.64 3.77
C ALA A 182 -0.58 2.54 4.61
N LEU A 183 -1.48 1.64 4.22
CA LEU A 183 -2.74 1.40 4.93
C LEU A 183 -2.55 0.58 6.20
N GLN A 184 -1.74 -0.49 6.15
CA GLN A 184 -1.67 -1.48 7.23
C GLN A 184 -0.49 -1.30 8.19
N ARG A 185 0.55 -0.54 7.82
CA ARG A 185 1.76 -0.38 8.64
C ARG A 185 2.06 1.09 8.94
N ASP A 186 1.71 1.53 10.16
CA ASP A 186 1.92 2.91 10.64
C ASP A 186 3.35 3.42 10.42
N ALA A 187 4.36 2.62 10.77
CA ALA A 187 5.77 3.02 10.68
C ALA A 187 6.25 3.27 9.23
N TRP A 188 5.57 2.68 8.24
CA TRP A 188 5.96 2.76 6.83
C TRP A 188 5.05 3.67 6.01
N ARG A 189 3.88 4.03 6.55
CA ARG A 189 2.95 4.98 5.96
C ARG A 189 3.59 6.24 5.40
N PRO A 190 4.39 7.02 6.15
CA PRO A 190 4.94 8.26 5.60
C PRO A 190 5.83 7.97 4.39
N ALA A 191 6.75 7.02 4.48
CA ALA A 191 7.68 6.73 3.39
C ALA A 191 7.00 6.16 2.14
N CYS A 192 6.00 5.29 2.30
CA CYS A 192 5.22 4.76 1.17
C CYS A 192 4.34 5.84 0.54
N LEU A 193 3.77 6.74 1.35
CA LEU A 193 2.93 7.82 0.86
C LEU A 193 3.75 8.86 0.09
N GLU A 194 4.92 9.27 0.59
CA GLU A 194 5.81 10.17 -0.15
C GLU A 194 6.15 9.61 -1.52
N LEU A 195 6.53 8.33 -1.60
CA LEU A 195 6.83 7.70 -2.88
C LEU A 195 5.61 7.66 -3.82
N LEU A 196 4.41 7.39 -3.30
CA LEU A 196 3.19 7.42 -4.11
C LEU A 196 2.87 8.83 -4.62
N LEU A 197 3.10 9.86 -3.81
CA LEU A 197 2.90 11.27 -4.18
C LEU A 197 3.93 11.73 -5.22
N GLU A 198 5.20 11.34 -5.09
CA GLU A 198 6.22 11.54 -6.13
C GLU A 198 5.80 10.93 -7.48
N LEU A 199 5.17 9.75 -7.45
CA LEU A 199 4.64 9.11 -8.67
C LEU A 199 3.42 9.82 -9.25
N CYS A 200 2.65 10.57 -8.45
CA CYS A 200 1.53 11.38 -8.91
C CYS A 200 1.96 12.62 -9.72
N THR A 201 3.22 13.03 -9.63
CA THR A 201 3.79 14.16 -10.41
C THR A 201 4.83 13.69 -11.41
N ALA A 202 5.07 12.38 -11.53
CA ALA A 202 6.01 11.80 -12.48
C ALA A 202 5.68 12.20 -13.92
N GLY A 203 6.71 12.43 -14.74
CA GLY A 203 6.54 12.81 -16.15
C GLY A 203 5.79 11.76 -16.98
N SER A 204 5.92 10.49 -16.62
CA SER A 204 5.26 9.38 -17.30
C SER A 204 3.78 9.27 -16.94
N ALA A 205 2.90 9.64 -17.87
CA ALA A 205 1.44 9.49 -17.74
C ALA A 205 0.97 8.09 -17.27
N PRO A 206 1.52 6.96 -17.77
CA PRO A 206 1.11 5.62 -17.32
C PRO A 206 1.53 5.28 -15.87
N LEU A 207 2.49 6.02 -15.28
CA LEU A 207 2.78 5.92 -13.83
C LEU A 207 1.88 6.85 -13.02
N ARG A 208 1.66 8.06 -13.54
CA ARG A 208 0.91 9.12 -12.89
C ARG A 208 -0.56 8.77 -12.66
N ALA A 209 -1.26 8.35 -13.72
CA ALA A 209 -2.69 8.05 -13.63
C ALA A 209 -3.06 6.96 -12.60
N PRO A 210 -2.41 5.78 -12.56
CA PRO A 210 -2.73 4.78 -11.53
C PRO A 210 -2.35 5.24 -10.12
N SER A 211 -1.25 5.97 -9.95
CA SER A 211 -0.81 6.49 -8.65
C SER A 211 -1.82 7.50 -8.08
N ILE A 212 -2.30 8.44 -8.91
CA ILE A 212 -3.36 9.39 -8.52
C ILE A 212 -4.62 8.65 -8.07
N ARG A 213 -5.10 7.67 -8.85
CA ARG A 213 -6.29 6.89 -8.47
C ARG A 213 -6.11 6.18 -7.13
N LEU A 214 -4.92 5.63 -6.87
CA LEU A 214 -4.62 4.96 -5.62
C LEU A 214 -4.63 5.93 -4.44
N VAL A 215 -3.93 7.06 -4.54
CA VAL A 215 -3.88 8.06 -3.46
C VAL A 215 -5.27 8.63 -3.17
N VAL A 216 -6.06 8.95 -4.19
CA VAL A 216 -7.44 9.45 -4.03
C VAL A 216 -8.34 8.39 -3.38
N SER A 217 -8.22 7.12 -3.79
CA SER A 217 -8.96 6.00 -3.18
C SER A 217 -8.59 5.81 -1.72
N MET A 218 -7.30 5.87 -1.38
CA MET A 218 -6.81 5.78 0.00
C MET A 218 -7.27 6.96 0.87
N ALA A 219 -7.20 8.19 0.35
CA ALA A 219 -7.66 9.40 1.04
C ALA A 219 -9.18 9.41 1.26
N ALA A 220 -9.95 8.75 0.40
CA ALA A 220 -11.38 8.53 0.57
C ALA A 220 -11.73 7.41 1.56
N GLY A 221 -10.73 6.70 2.10
CA GLY A 221 -10.93 5.60 3.04
C GLY A 221 -11.35 4.28 2.40
N GLU A 222 -11.24 4.14 1.08
CA GLU A 222 -11.60 2.90 0.39
C GLU A 222 -10.63 1.77 0.78
N GLY A 223 -11.18 0.71 1.39
CA GLY A 223 -10.38 -0.46 1.79
C GLY A 223 -9.57 -0.26 3.07
N VAL A 224 -9.84 0.79 3.85
CA VAL A 224 -9.11 1.09 5.10
C VAL A 224 -9.93 0.67 6.32
N ALA A 225 -9.33 -0.09 7.23
CA ALA A 225 -9.99 -0.53 8.47
C ALA A 225 -9.90 0.51 9.61
N GLN A 226 -8.99 1.50 9.49
CA GLN A 226 -8.60 2.39 10.58
C GLN A 226 -8.74 3.87 10.18
N ALA A 227 -9.72 4.56 10.77
CA ALA A 227 -10.04 5.96 10.43
C ALA A 227 -8.83 6.92 10.56
N ALA A 228 -8.03 6.76 11.60
CA ALA A 228 -6.85 7.61 11.83
C ALA A 228 -5.80 7.52 10.70
N ALA A 229 -5.69 6.37 10.03
CA ALA A 229 -4.80 6.21 8.88
C ALA A 229 -5.33 6.99 7.67
N VAL A 230 -6.65 6.97 7.45
CA VAL A 230 -7.31 7.74 6.38
C VAL A 230 -7.09 9.23 6.59
N ASP A 231 -7.29 9.73 7.81
CA ASP A 231 -7.10 11.15 8.13
C ASP A 231 -5.67 11.61 7.88
N GLN A 232 -4.67 10.80 8.28
CA GLN A 232 -3.25 11.09 8.02
C GLN A 232 -2.92 11.11 6.53
N ILE A 233 -3.42 10.12 5.78
CA ILE A 233 -3.19 10.03 4.33
C ILE A 233 -3.87 11.19 3.62
N ALA A 234 -5.12 11.48 3.94
CA ALA A 234 -5.86 12.60 3.38
C ALA A 234 -5.14 13.91 3.68
N ALA A 235 -4.79 14.19 4.94
CA ALA A 235 -4.10 15.43 5.30
C ALA A 235 -2.80 15.63 4.52
N ARG A 236 -1.96 14.58 4.39
CA ARG A 236 -0.71 14.69 3.64
C ARG A 236 -0.94 14.82 2.13
N ALA A 237 -1.89 14.10 1.56
CA ALA A 237 -2.24 14.23 0.14
C ALA A 237 -2.77 15.63 -0.19
N HIS A 238 -3.58 16.23 0.68
CA HIS A 238 -4.06 17.61 0.51
C HIS A 238 -2.92 18.64 0.61
N SER A 239 -2.00 18.47 1.57
CA SER A 239 -0.80 19.33 1.70
C SER A 239 0.05 19.28 0.43
N HIS A 240 0.40 18.09 -0.02
CA HIS A 240 1.22 17.92 -1.22
C HIS A 240 0.51 18.46 -2.46
N ALA A 241 -0.79 18.20 -2.62
CA ALA A 241 -1.54 18.75 -3.74
C ALA A 241 -1.57 20.29 -3.73
N ALA A 242 -1.68 20.93 -2.55
CA ALA A 242 -1.64 22.38 -2.44
C ALA A 242 -0.27 22.96 -2.83
N GLU A 243 0.83 22.32 -2.40
CA GLU A 243 2.20 22.66 -2.80
C GLU A 243 2.36 22.55 -4.34
N GLU A 244 1.86 21.47 -4.93
CA GLU A 244 1.91 21.26 -6.39
C GLU A 244 0.98 22.19 -7.17
N LEU A 245 -0.15 22.62 -6.59
CA LEU A 245 -1.01 23.63 -7.21
C LEU A 245 -0.30 24.98 -7.32
N GLU A 246 0.35 25.44 -6.24
CA GLU A 246 1.10 26.70 -6.26
C GLU A 246 2.20 26.66 -7.33
N ALA A 247 2.96 25.56 -7.37
CA ALA A 247 3.97 25.33 -8.41
C ALA A 247 3.37 25.24 -9.82
N ALA A 248 2.19 24.65 -9.98
CA ALA A 248 1.50 24.55 -11.27
C ALA A 248 0.98 25.89 -11.77
N LEU A 249 0.42 26.73 -10.89
CA LEU A 249 -0.10 28.06 -11.26
C LEU A 249 1.03 29.01 -11.68
N ALA A 250 2.24 28.81 -11.14
CA ALA A 250 3.44 29.54 -11.52
C ALA A 250 4.17 28.96 -12.75
N ALA A 251 3.80 27.76 -13.22
CA ALA A 251 4.52 27.08 -14.29
C ALA A 251 4.38 27.82 -15.63
N GLU A 252 5.48 28.15 -16.29
CA GLU A 252 5.46 28.81 -17.61
C GLU A 252 5.17 27.83 -18.76
N GLU A 253 5.40 26.53 -18.54
CA GLU A 253 5.20 25.47 -19.52
C GLU A 253 3.90 24.69 -19.26
N GLU A 254 3.14 24.46 -20.33
CA GLU A 254 1.87 23.72 -20.29
C GLU A 254 2.07 22.25 -19.87
N GLU A 255 3.16 21.61 -20.32
CA GLU A 255 3.47 20.24 -19.91
C GLU A 255 3.67 20.13 -18.40
N GLU A 256 4.31 21.12 -17.79
CA GLU A 256 4.60 21.12 -16.37
C GLU A 256 3.33 21.35 -15.52
N ALA A 257 2.48 22.29 -15.96
CA ALA A 257 1.14 22.47 -15.37
C ALA A 257 0.30 21.18 -15.50
N ALA A 258 0.33 20.52 -16.67
CA ALA A 258 -0.41 19.29 -16.94
C ALA A 258 0.13 18.07 -16.18
N ARG A 259 1.38 18.10 -15.70
CA ARG A 259 1.94 17.08 -14.82
C ARG A 259 1.46 17.23 -13.37
N ARG A 260 1.36 18.46 -12.86
CA ARG A 260 1.11 18.76 -11.44
C ARG A 260 -0.37 18.90 -11.06
N LEU A 261 -1.17 19.51 -11.92
CA LEU A 261 -2.60 19.75 -11.68
C LEU A 261 -3.45 18.48 -11.46
N PRO A 262 -3.23 17.34 -12.14
CA PRO A 262 -4.16 16.21 -12.08
C PRO A 262 -4.44 15.66 -10.69
N LEU A 263 -3.45 15.63 -9.78
CA LEU A 263 -3.67 15.15 -8.42
C LEU A 263 -4.61 16.09 -7.64
N TYR A 264 -4.34 17.39 -7.68
CA TYR A 264 -5.16 18.41 -7.02
C TYR A 264 -6.60 18.37 -7.49
N LEU A 265 -6.77 18.32 -8.81
CA LEU A 265 -8.06 18.22 -9.46
C LEU A 265 -8.80 16.95 -9.03
N ALA A 266 -8.14 15.79 -9.01
CA ALA A 266 -8.77 14.55 -8.59
C ALA A 266 -9.22 14.56 -7.11
N LEU A 267 -8.52 15.28 -6.23
CA LEU A 267 -8.91 15.46 -4.83
C LEU A 267 -10.08 16.44 -4.67
N CYS A 268 -10.23 17.45 -5.54
CA CYS A 268 -11.37 18.38 -5.51
C CYS A 268 -12.73 17.68 -5.60
N ASN A 269 -12.81 16.52 -6.28
CA ASN A 269 -14.03 15.70 -6.33
C ASN A 269 -14.51 15.24 -4.94
N ARG A 270 -13.61 15.20 -3.95
CA ARG A 270 -13.88 14.74 -2.59
C ARG A 270 -13.89 15.87 -1.57
N SER A 271 -13.17 16.97 -1.83
CA SER A 271 -13.07 18.14 -0.95
C SER A 271 -13.39 19.44 -1.72
N PRO A 272 -14.62 19.96 -1.62
CA PRO A 272 -15.06 21.12 -2.41
C PRO A 272 -14.36 22.42 -2.04
N SER A 273 -13.80 22.51 -0.83
CA SER A 273 -12.97 23.64 -0.40
C SER A 273 -11.70 23.84 -1.24
N MET A 274 -11.16 22.76 -1.83
CA MET A 274 -10.01 22.85 -2.72
C MET A 274 -10.38 23.54 -4.04
N LEU A 275 -11.61 23.38 -4.53
CA LEU A 275 -12.05 24.04 -5.76
C LEU A 275 -12.07 25.56 -5.59
N ALA A 276 -12.49 26.06 -4.41
CA ALA A 276 -12.47 27.49 -4.11
C ALA A 276 -11.05 28.09 -4.14
N ALA A 277 -10.06 27.39 -3.59
CA ALA A 277 -8.67 27.83 -3.61
C ALA A 277 -8.06 27.88 -5.02
N LEU A 278 -8.41 26.93 -5.89
CA LEU A 278 -7.99 26.94 -7.29
C LEU A 278 -8.55 28.14 -8.04
N LEU A 279 -9.84 28.47 -7.81
CA LEU A 279 -10.47 29.63 -8.43
C LEU A 279 -9.83 30.95 -7.96
N ALA A 280 -9.56 31.07 -6.66
CA ALA A 280 -8.91 32.25 -6.10
C ALA A 280 -7.48 32.47 -6.66
N GLY A 281 -6.74 31.39 -6.94
CA GLY A 281 -5.41 31.46 -7.53
C GLY A 281 -5.38 31.61 -9.06
N PHE A 282 -6.53 31.45 -9.74
CA PHE A 282 -6.59 31.39 -11.20
C PHE A 282 -6.22 32.71 -11.89
N ASP A 283 -6.66 33.84 -11.31
CA ASP A 283 -6.45 35.16 -11.90
C ASP A 283 -4.96 35.59 -11.89
N GLY A 284 -4.18 35.06 -10.94
CA GLY A 284 -2.73 35.26 -10.85
C GLY A 284 -1.89 34.21 -11.56
N ALA A 285 -2.51 33.21 -12.18
CA ALA A 285 -1.81 32.08 -12.81
C ALA A 285 -1.20 32.45 -14.16
N SER A 286 -0.16 31.70 -14.57
CA SER A 286 0.45 31.84 -15.89
C SER A 286 -0.57 31.49 -17.01
N ALA A 287 -0.33 32.00 -18.22
CA ALA A 287 -1.18 31.68 -19.37
C ALA A 287 -1.22 30.18 -19.69
N ALA A 288 -0.10 29.48 -19.48
CA ALA A 288 0.00 28.03 -19.65
C ALA A 288 -0.86 27.29 -18.62
N ALA A 289 -0.75 27.65 -17.34
CA ALA A 289 -1.55 27.06 -16.27
C ALA A 289 -3.05 27.33 -16.47
N GLN A 290 -3.42 28.54 -16.88
CA GLN A 290 -4.81 28.89 -17.20
C GLN A 290 -5.38 28.01 -18.32
N ALA A 291 -4.61 27.80 -19.41
CA ALA A 291 -5.02 26.94 -20.52
C ALA A 291 -5.21 25.48 -20.06
N THR A 292 -4.26 24.93 -19.29
CA THR A 292 -4.35 23.56 -18.77
C THR A 292 -5.54 23.37 -17.83
N VAL A 293 -5.79 24.34 -16.93
CA VAL A 293 -6.95 24.29 -16.04
C VAL A 293 -8.25 24.32 -16.85
N GLN A 294 -8.35 25.17 -17.87
CA GLN A 294 -9.54 25.22 -18.75
C GLN A 294 -9.76 23.91 -19.52
N GLU A 295 -8.69 23.20 -19.89
CA GLU A 295 -8.79 21.90 -20.56
C GLU A 295 -9.27 20.79 -19.61
N LEU A 296 -8.74 20.76 -18.38
CA LEU A 296 -9.00 19.67 -17.42
C LEU A 296 -10.27 19.87 -16.59
N LEU A 297 -10.67 21.13 -16.35
CA LEU A 297 -11.82 21.48 -15.51
C LEU A 297 -13.15 20.89 -16.02
N PRO A 298 -13.50 20.90 -17.32
CA PRO A 298 -14.73 20.27 -17.82
C PRO A 298 -14.84 18.79 -17.44
N GLY A 299 -13.72 18.06 -17.48
CA GLY A 299 -13.67 16.65 -17.09
C GLY A 299 -13.99 16.44 -15.60
N LEU A 300 -13.57 17.36 -14.73
CA LEU A 300 -13.88 17.32 -13.30
C LEU A 300 -15.33 17.64 -12.99
N LEU A 301 -15.88 18.65 -13.67
CA LEU A 301 -17.25 19.11 -13.42
C LEU A 301 -18.26 17.97 -13.58
N LEU A 302 -18.03 17.07 -14.54
CA LEU A 302 -18.85 15.86 -14.73
C LEU A 302 -18.92 14.93 -13.49
N HIS A 303 -17.97 15.03 -12.57
CA HIS A 303 -17.83 14.14 -11.42
C HIS A 303 -18.00 14.84 -10.07
N LEU A 304 -18.20 16.16 -10.06
CA LEU A 304 -18.42 16.93 -8.83
C LEU A 304 -19.90 16.89 -8.41
N PRO A 305 -20.20 16.75 -7.11
CA PRO A 305 -21.58 16.83 -6.64
C PRO A 305 -22.10 18.27 -6.77
N MET A 306 -23.36 18.41 -7.20
CA MET A 306 -23.99 19.73 -7.45
C MET A 306 -23.92 20.69 -6.27
N GLU A 307 -24.09 20.17 -5.05
CA GLU A 307 -24.06 20.96 -3.83
C GLU A 307 -22.70 21.64 -3.62
N ALA A 308 -21.61 20.90 -3.86
CA ALA A 308 -20.24 21.42 -3.80
C ALA A 308 -20.01 22.55 -4.81
N VAL A 309 -20.42 22.34 -6.07
CA VAL A 309 -20.24 23.33 -7.13
C VAL A 309 -21.05 24.60 -6.84
N THR A 310 -22.27 24.41 -6.33
CA THR A 310 -23.18 25.52 -6.00
C THR A 310 -22.67 26.32 -4.80
N GLU A 311 -22.17 25.66 -3.75
CA GLU A 311 -21.58 26.36 -2.61
C GLU A 311 -20.37 27.19 -3.01
N VAL A 312 -19.48 26.66 -3.85
CA VAL A 312 -18.30 27.40 -4.29
C VAL A 312 -18.68 28.57 -5.19
N LEU A 313 -19.64 28.40 -6.11
CA LEU A 313 -20.18 29.50 -6.91
C LEU A 313 -20.82 30.58 -6.04
N LEU A 314 -21.61 30.19 -5.04
CA LEU A 314 -22.23 31.13 -4.11
C LEU A 314 -21.18 31.85 -3.24
N ALA A 315 -20.13 31.16 -2.82
CA ALA A 315 -19.03 31.77 -2.05
C ALA A 315 -18.27 32.80 -2.89
N GLN A 316 -17.98 32.49 -4.15
CA GLN A 316 -17.34 33.42 -5.09
C GLN A 316 -18.24 34.64 -5.40
N LEU A 317 -19.54 34.41 -5.63
CA LEU A 317 -20.51 35.50 -5.87
C LEU A 317 -20.78 36.35 -4.63
N ARG A 318 -20.61 35.81 -3.41
CA ARG A 318 -20.72 36.56 -2.14
C ARG A 318 -19.43 37.31 -1.79
N GLY A 319 -18.31 37.00 -2.46
CA GLY A 319 -16.98 37.54 -2.21
C GLY A 319 -16.63 38.87 -2.86
N GLU A 320 -17.49 39.43 -3.73
CA GLU A 320 -17.28 40.78 -4.30
C GLU A 320 -18.53 41.67 -4.20
N PRO A 321 -18.53 42.69 -3.32
CA PRO A 321 -19.12 43.97 -3.61
C PRO A 321 -18.02 44.85 -4.25
N ASP A 322 -18.26 45.33 -5.47
CA ASP A 322 -17.45 46.34 -6.17
C ASP A 322 -16.06 45.94 -6.71
N ALA A 323 -16.03 45.10 -7.77
CA ALA A 323 -15.14 45.32 -8.91
C ALA A 323 -15.59 44.47 -10.11
N SER A 324 -16.47 45.00 -10.96
CA SER A 324 -16.51 44.50 -12.34
C SER A 324 -15.24 44.93 -13.07
N PRO A 325 -14.43 44.00 -13.57
CA PRO A 325 -13.98 44.03 -14.95
C PRO A 325 -14.84 43.06 -15.76
N PRO A 326 -14.85 43.15 -17.11
CA PRO A 326 -15.57 42.18 -17.91
C PRO A 326 -15.07 40.79 -17.53
N LEU A 327 -15.99 39.84 -17.31
CA LEU A 327 -15.66 38.41 -17.22
C LEU A 327 -14.62 38.14 -18.30
N ALA A 328 -13.35 37.98 -17.90
CA ALA A 328 -12.32 37.66 -18.86
C ALA A 328 -12.81 36.37 -19.52
N ALA A 329 -12.80 36.32 -20.85
CA ALA A 329 -13.27 35.15 -21.60
C ALA A 329 -12.52 33.86 -21.23
N ALA A 330 -11.42 33.99 -20.46
CA ALA A 330 -10.59 32.94 -19.90
C ALA A 330 -10.94 32.52 -18.45
N SER A 331 -11.91 33.14 -17.78
CA SER A 331 -12.30 32.72 -16.41
C SER A 331 -13.03 31.36 -16.43
N PRO A 332 -12.83 30.47 -15.43
CA PRO A 332 -13.55 29.20 -15.32
C PRO A 332 -15.00 29.35 -14.80
N LEU A 333 -15.37 30.54 -14.31
CA LEU A 333 -16.69 30.85 -13.74
C LEU A 333 -17.88 30.65 -14.70
N PRO A 334 -17.81 31.02 -16.00
CA PRO A 334 -18.87 30.74 -16.95
C PRO A 334 -19.11 29.23 -17.14
N LEU A 335 -18.05 28.41 -17.13
CA LEU A 335 -18.18 26.95 -17.24
C LEU A 335 -18.88 26.35 -16.02
N LEU A 336 -18.55 26.83 -14.82
CA LEU A 336 -19.21 26.44 -13.57
C LEU A 336 -20.69 26.82 -13.57
N ALA A 337 -21.02 28.06 -13.93
CA ALA A 337 -22.40 28.55 -13.99
C ALA A 337 -23.25 27.78 -15.02
N LEU A 338 -22.65 27.46 -16.16
CA LEU A 338 -23.28 26.74 -17.25
C LEU A 338 -23.46 25.24 -16.90
N HIS A 339 -22.55 24.65 -16.13
CA HIS A 339 -22.69 23.31 -15.56
C HIS A 339 -23.83 23.22 -14.54
N VAL A 340 -23.93 24.18 -13.61
CA VAL A 340 -25.05 24.23 -12.65
C VAL A 340 -26.39 24.39 -13.37
N ARG A 341 -26.44 25.24 -14.39
CA ARG A 341 -27.64 25.43 -15.20
C ARG A 341 -28.03 24.18 -15.99
N ALA A 342 -27.08 23.50 -16.60
CA ALA A 342 -27.31 22.26 -17.34
C ALA A 342 -27.98 21.17 -16.49
N ILE A 343 -27.49 21.00 -15.26
CA ILE A 343 -28.00 19.99 -14.35
C ILE A 343 -29.35 20.41 -13.75
N ALA A 344 -29.54 21.70 -13.44
CA ALA A 344 -30.83 22.24 -13.00
C ALA A 344 -31.94 22.10 -14.06
N GLU A 345 -31.60 22.20 -15.34
CA GLU A 345 -32.53 22.03 -16.47
C GLU A 345 -32.76 20.55 -16.86
N GLY A 346 -32.22 19.58 -16.10
CA GLY A 346 -32.42 18.14 -16.32
C GLY A 346 -31.68 17.58 -17.54
N HIS A 347 -30.76 18.33 -18.14
CA HIS A 347 -29.92 17.86 -19.23
C HIS A 347 -28.74 17.06 -18.66
N SER A 348 -28.52 15.85 -19.17
CA SER A 348 -27.32 15.08 -18.83
C SER A 348 -26.08 15.89 -19.19
N ALA A 349 -25.16 16.10 -18.25
CA ALA A 349 -24.00 17.00 -18.32
C ALA A 349 -23.09 16.82 -19.56
N ARG A 350 -23.29 15.73 -20.33
CA ARG A 350 -22.62 15.43 -21.61
C ARG A 350 -23.01 16.36 -22.77
N HIS A 351 -24.21 16.96 -22.78
CA HIS A 351 -24.70 17.69 -23.96
C HIS A 351 -24.25 19.15 -24.05
N VAL A 352 -23.69 19.69 -22.97
CA VAL A 352 -23.56 21.14 -22.81
C VAL A 352 -22.17 21.67 -23.16
N HIS A 353 -21.16 20.81 -23.23
CA HIS A 353 -19.79 21.22 -23.59
C HIS A 353 -19.54 21.35 -25.10
N ASP A 354 -20.40 20.78 -25.95
CA ASP A 354 -20.24 20.83 -27.42
C ASP A 354 -20.54 22.23 -28.02
N THR A 355 -21.20 23.12 -27.27
CA THR A 355 -21.60 24.45 -27.77
C THR A 355 -20.61 25.57 -27.44
N SER A 356 -19.53 25.28 -26.69
CA SER A 356 -18.55 26.28 -26.26
C SER A 356 -17.32 26.41 -27.17
N ARG A 357 -17.20 25.59 -28.22
CA ARG A 357 -16.11 25.73 -29.21
C ARG A 357 -16.51 26.76 -30.28
N PRO A 358 -15.70 27.80 -30.57
CA PRO A 358 -15.94 28.64 -31.73
C PRO A 358 -15.77 27.78 -32.98
N CYS A 359 -16.86 27.64 -33.74
CA CYS A 359 -16.92 26.93 -35.00
C CYS A 359 -15.88 27.47 -35.99
N ARG A 360 -14.67 26.89 -36.01
CA ARG A 360 -13.84 26.86 -37.23
C ARG A 360 -14.23 25.61 -37.99
N GLY A 361 -15.11 25.81 -38.97
CA GLY A 361 -15.60 24.74 -39.81
C GLY A 361 -14.46 23.98 -40.47
N HIS A 362 -14.41 22.68 -40.23
CA HIS A 362 -14.20 21.63 -41.23
C HIS A 362 -14.63 20.31 -40.59
N PHE A 363 -15.58 19.64 -41.24
CA PHE A 363 -16.15 18.36 -40.82
C PHE A 363 -15.07 17.28 -40.76
N HIS A 364 -14.66 16.88 -39.56
CA HIS A 364 -14.18 15.53 -39.29
C HIS A 364 -14.74 15.08 -37.94
N ARG A 365 -15.28 13.86 -37.93
CA ARG A 365 -15.97 13.19 -36.81
C ARG A 365 -15.27 13.45 -35.47
N CYS A 366 -15.94 14.17 -34.56
CA CYS A 366 -15.55 14.22 -33.16
C CYS A 366 -15.84 12.85 -32.52
N SER A 367 -14.80 12.14 -32.12
CA SER A 367 -14.92 11.09 -31.10
C SER A 367 -15.39 11.73 -29.79
N PRO A 368 -16.21 11.04 -28.98
CA PRO A 368 -16.60 11.54 -27.67
C PRO A 368 -15.35 11.84 -26.83
N ILE A 369 -15.32 12.99 -26.16
CA ILE A 369 -14.28 13.35 -25.19
C ILE A 369 -14.28 12.25 -24.14
N ALA A 370 -13.28 11.38 -24.18
CA ALA A 370 -13.08 10.39 -23.14
C ALA A 370 -12.79 11.14 -21.84
N PRO A 371 -13.38 10.73 -20.70
CA PRO A 371 -12.96 11.28 -19.42
C PRO A 371 -11.45 11.14 -19.29
N PRO A 372 -10.76 12.09 -18.64
CA PRO A 372 -9.34 11.93 -18.41
C PRO A 372 -9.13 10.59 -17.70
N PRO A 373 -8.06 9.83 -18.02
CA PRO A 373 -7.91 8.42 -17.65
C PRO A 373 -7.91 8.14 -16.13
N TRP A 374 -7.86 9.18 -15.30
CA TRP A 374 -7.97 9.12 -13.84
C TRP A 374 -9.39 9.38 -13.29
N ALA A 375 -10.32 9.92 -14.09
CA ALA A 375 -11.69 10.26 -13.69
C ALA A 375 -12.74 9.21 -14.08
N ALA A 376 -12.35 8.16 -14.82
CA ALA A 376 -13.28 7.10 -15.22
C ALA A 376 -13.81 6.32 -13.98
N PRO A 377 -15.14 6.15 -13.84
CA PRO A 377 -15.69 5.30 -12.79
C PRO A 377 -15.27 3.83 -13.01
N CYS A 378 -14.99 3.12 -11.92
CA CYS A 378 -14.73 1.68 -11.96
C CYS A 378 -15.87 0.94 -12.72
N PRO A 379 -15.56 -0.03 -13.59
CA PRO A 379 -16.58 -0.92 -14.09
C PRO A 379 -17.20 -1.69 -12.90
N PRO A 380 -18.52 -1.92 -12.89
CA PRO A 380 -19.15 -2.73 -11.86
C PRO A 380 -18.54 -4.14 -11.90
N ARG A 381 -18.15 -4.64 -10.73
CA ARG A 381 -17.73 -6.04 -10.54
C ARG A 381 -18.92 -6.98 -10.54
#